data_AF-A0A7C7KQQ5-F1
#
_entry.id   AF-A0A7C7KQQ5-F1
#
_cell.length_a   1.000
_cell.length_b   1.000
_cell.length_c   1.000
_cell.angle_alpha   90.00
_cell.angle_beta   90.00
_cell.angle_gamma   90.00
#
_symmetry.space_group_name_H-M   'P 1'
#
loop_
_entity.id
_entity.type
_entity.pdbx_description
1 polymer ?
#
loop_
_entity_poly.entity_id
_entity_poly.type
_entity_poly.pdbx_seq_one_letter_code
_entity_poly.pdbx_strand_id
1 'polypeptide(L)'
;MKTRNTSCSQNDHIDKHRTHGAMTTTASLILDRLHDPEELESLYRQDPEAFREAVDELIRASPDSIVLRVWRARLGYNQAVLGAKHGTKLWYALGICLAVGALVRLPAIVFEEWWYYPRFGPLWIILGLAGYFLVRRPDRALLITGVILATIATGYVSLLPATRLGEDWYYTDSVVMALIHLPIALWCYLGLVFLGNSWRDARARVRFLRYNGELVILTSVVGLGGLVLSGLTLALFQLIDLNIEEWYFPNVGVFCAVAVPVGATYLFDAVLDRRTAIAPVLAHVFAPLFLIMIVTYLVIAFAEGAN
;
A
#
# COMPACT_ATOMS: atom_id res chain seq x y z
N MET A 1 -81.81 -25.04 2.38
CA MET A 1 -82.69 -25.61 3.42
C MET A 1 -81.81 -26.24 4.49
N LYS A 2 -81.95 -25.78 5.75
CA LYS A 2 -81.56 -26.37 7.07
C LYS A 2 -81.04 -27.84 7.04
N THR A 3 -80.07 -28.32 7.84
CA THR A 3 -79.69 -28.06 9.26
C THR A 3 -78.46 -28.89 9.67
N ARG A 4 -77.64 -28.38 10.62
CA ARG A 4 -76.99 -28.98 11.85
C ARG A 4 -76.57 -30.47 11.88
N ASN A 5 -75.60 -30.98 12.64
CA ASN A 5 -74.63 -30.58 13.67
C ASN A 5 -73.80 -31.87 13.95
N THR A 6 -72.53 -31.78 14.39
CA THR A 6 -72.02 -32.32 15.68
C THR A 6 -70.50 -32.48 15.71
N SER A 7 -69.92 -31.83 16.72
CA SER A 7 -68.61 -31.99 17.38
C SER A 7 -68.10 -33.42 17.54
N CYS A 8 -66.78 -33.65 17.41
CA CYS A 8 -65.95 -34.10 18.54
C CYS A 8 -64.44 -33.97 18.28
N SER A 9 -63.74 -33.58 19.34
CA SER A 9 -62.30 -33.46 19.52
C SER A 9 -61.54 -34.79 19.39
N GLN A 10 -60.36 -34.77 18.78
CA GLN A 10 -59.26 -35.65 19.18
C GLN A 10 -57.91 -34.97 18.87
N ASN A 11 -57.27 -34.47 19.94
CA ASN A 11 -55.84 -34.19 19.96
C ASN A 11 -55.07 -35.45 19.60
N ASP A 12 -54.08 -35.33 18.70
CA ASP A 12 -52.91 -36.20 18.76
C ASP A 12 -51.65 -35.32 18.72
N HIS A 13 -50.91 -35.43 19.81
CA HIS A 13 -49.64 -34.78 20.07
C HIS A 13 -48.59 -35.28 19.07
N ILE A 14 -48.11 -34.39 18.19
CA ILE A 14 -46.88 -34.65 17.44
C ILE A 14 -45.69 -34.37 18.37
N ASP A 15 -44.97 -35.46 18.63
CA ASP A 15 -43.65 -35.58 19.25
C ASP A 15 -42.74 -34.37 19.06
N LYS A 16 -42.53 -33.62 20.14
CA LYS A 16 -41.42 -32.67 20.31
C LYS A 16 -40.33 -33.32 21.15
N HIS A 17 -39.60 -34.28 20.58
CA HIS A 17 -38.31 -34.68 21.12
C HIS A 17 -37.30 -34.87 19.98
N ARG A 18 -36.77 -33.74 19.49
CA ARG A 18 -35.49 -33.71 18.78
C ARG A 18 -34.47 -32.99 19.64
N THR A 19 -33.60 -33.79 20.24
CA THR A 19 -32.24 -33.49 20.71
C THR A 19 -31.74 -32.06 20.45
N HIS A 20 -32.02 -31.14 21.37
CA HIS A 20 -31.20 -29.93 21.51
C HIS A 20 -30.09 -30.24 22.51
N GLY A 21 -28.89 -30.49 22.01
CA GLY A 21 -27.69 -30.12 22.77
C GLY A 21 -27.79 -28.63 23.10
N ALA A 22 -27.32 -28.22 24.27
CA ALA A 22 -27.46 -26.87 24.80
C ALA A 22 -26.92 -25.82 23.81
N MET A 23 -27.79 -25.31 22.94
CA MET A 23 -27.47 -24.24 22.00
C MET A 23 -27.52 -22.91 22.73
N THR A 24 -26.57 -22.03 22.41
CA THR A 24 -26.55 -20.67 22.96
C THR A 24 -27.85 -19.93 22.60
N THR A 25 -28.33 -19.02 23.48
CA THR A 25 -29.57 -18.24 23.25
C THR A 25 -29.54 -17.50 21.91
N THR A 26 -28.35 -17.04 21.52
CA THR A 26 -28.07 -16.40 20.23
C THR A 26 -28.22 -17.36 19.05
N ALA A 27 -27.77 -18.62 19.17
CA ALA A 27 -27.94 -19.64 18.14
C ALA A 27 -29.42 -20.01 17.92
N SER A 28 -30.22 -20.09 18.99
CA SER A 28 -31.68 -20.29 18.83
C SER A 28 -32.37 -19.12 18.12
N LEU A 29 -31.99 -17.88 18.43
CA LEU A 29 -32.56 -16.69 17.79
C LEU A 29 -32.24 -16.61 16.29
N ILE A 30 -31.00 -16.96 15.91
CA ILE A 30 -30.56 -16.99 14.52
C ILE A 30 -31.30 -18.09 13.73
N LEU A 31 -31.59 -19.23 14.37
CA LEU A 31 -32.35 -20.31 13.73
C LEU A 31 -33.81 -19.90 13.45
N ASP A 32 -34.45 -19.19 14.38
CA ASP A 32 -35.82 -18.71 14.23
C ASP A 32 -35.96 -17.60 13.19
N ARG A 33 -34.91 -16.78 12.99
CA ARG A 33 -34.90 -15.64 12.06
C ARG A 33 -34.09 -15.88 10.78
N LEU A 34 -33.88 -17.15 10.41
CA LEU A 34 -33.01 -17.54 9.30
C LEU A 34 -33.44 -17.00 7.92
N HIS A 35 -34.70 -16.54 7.78
CA HIS A 35 -35.25 -16.00 6.54
C HIS A 35 -35.43 -14.48 6.57
N ASP A 36 -35.05 -13.81 7.66
CA ASP A 36 -35.10 -12.36 7.80
C ASP A 36 -33.68 -11.76 7.76
N PRO A 37 -33.24 -11.22 6.62
CA PRO A 37 -31.90 -10.67 6.48
C PRO A 37 -31.69 -9.38 7.29
N GLU A 38 -32.74 -8.59 7.55
CA GLU A 38 -32.63 -7.33 8.29
C GLU A 38 -32.41 -7.59 9.79
N GLU A 39 -33.13 -8.59 10.32
CA GLU A 39 -33.02 -8.97 11.73
C GLU A 39 -31.69 -9.67 12.03
N LEU A 40 -31.19 -10.49 11.11
CA LEU A 40 -29.84 -11.08 11.21
C LEU A 40 -28.73 -10.01 11.23
N GLU A 41 -28.86 -8.95 10.43
CA GLU A 41 -27.92 -7.82 10.47
C GLU A 41 -28.03 -7.03 11.78
N SER A 42 -29.25 -6.85 12.32
CA SER A 42 -29.47 -6.23 13.62
C SER A 42 -28.79 -7.02 14.75
N LEU A 43 -28.97 -8.34 14.76
CA LEU A 43 -28.35 -9.24 15.74
C LEU A 43 -26.82 -9.20 15.65
N TYR A 44 -26.27 -9.19 14.43
CA TYR A 44 -24.83 -9.02 14.22
C TYR A 44 -24.29 -7.68 14.74
N ARG A 45 -25.04 -6.57 14.54
CA ARG A 45 -24.62 -5.23 15.00
C ARG A 45 -24.70 -5.05 16.51
N GLN A 46 -25.58 -5.78 17.18
CA GLN A 46 -25.71 -5.73 18.64
C GLN A 46 -24.55 -6.44 19.32
N ASP A 47 -24.19 -7.64 18.87
CA ASP A 47 -23.08 -8.40 19.43
C ASP A 47 -22.35 -9.23 18.35
N PRO A 48 -21.30 -8.67 17.73
CA PRO A 48 -20.57 -9.32 16.65
C PRO A 48 -19.85 -10.62 17.07
N GLU A 49 -19.38 -10.72 18.32
CA GLU A 49 -18.63 -11.88 18.80
C GLU A 49 -19.56 -13.05 19.09
N ALA A 50 -20.63 -12.81 19.85
CA ALA A 50 -21.63 -13.84 20.15
C ALA A 50 -22.33 -14.34 18.88
N PHE A 51 -22.60 -13.44 17.91
CA PHE A 51 -23.17 -13.83 16.62
C PHE A 51 -22.23 -14.74 15.82
N ARG A 52 -20.92 -14.46 15.82
CA ARG A 52 -19.93 -15.28 15.10
C ARG A 52 -19.84 -16.70 15.68
N GLU A 53 -19.79 -16.81 17.01
CA GLU A 53 -19.78 -18.12 17.69
C GLU A 53 -21.05 -18.92 17.42
N ALA A 54 -22.21 -18.26 17.46
CA ALA A 54 -23.49 -18.88 17.16
C ALA A 54 -23.59 -19.34 15.70
N VAL A 55 -23.08 -18.56 14.73
CA VAL A 55 -23.03 -18.99 13.32
C VAL A 55 -22.10 -20.21 13.13
N ASP A 56 -20.94 -20.23 13.78
CA ASP A 56 -20.01 -21.37 13.72
C ASP A 56 -20.60 -22.63 14.39
N GLU A 57 -21.35 -22.47 15.48
CA GLU A 57 -22.12 -23.52 16.14
C GLU A 57 -23.21 -24.09 15.22
N LEU A 58 -24.02 -23.21 14.63
CA LEU A 58 -25.14 -23.57 13.76
C LEU A 58 -24.71 -24.25 12.46
N ILE A 59 -23.54 -23.92 11.93
CA ILE A 59 -23.03 -24.56 10.71
C ILE A 59 -22.55 -25.99 10.96
N ARG A 60 -22.05 -26.28 12.17
CA ARG A 60 -21.73 -27.64 12.59
C ARG A 60 -23.00 -28.48 12.75
N ALA A 61 -24.10 -27.87 13.20
CA ALA A 61 -25.38 -28.55 13.39
C ALA A 61 -26.23 -28.66 12.10
N SER A 62 -26.17 -27.66 11.21
CA SER A 62 -27.04 -27.51 10.04
C SER A 62 -26.28 -27.03 8.79
N PRO A 63 -25.47 -27.90 8.15
CA PRO A 63 -24.60 -27.51 7.03
C PRO A 63 -25.32 -27.15 5.71
N ASP A 64 -26.59 -27.52 5.56
CA ASP A 64 -27.33 -27.34 4.30
C ASP A 64 -27.89 -25.93 4.07
N SER A 65 -27.96 -25.07 5.10
CA SER A 65 -28.51 -23.72 4.97
C SER A 65 -27.60 -22.79 4.15
N ILE A 66 -28.14 -22.24 3.06
CA ILE A 66 -27.43 -21.27 2.22
C ILE A 66 -27.12 -19.97 2.98
N VAL A 67 -28.01 -19.54 3.88
CA VAL A 67 -27.88 -18.30 4.64
C VAL A 67 -26.69 -18.37 5.60
N LEU A 68 -26.54 -19.49 6.32
CA LEU A 68 -25.41 -19.72 7.20
C LEU A 68 -24.09 -19.80 6.42
N ARG A 69 -24.08 -20.43 5.23
CA ARG A 69 -22.89 -20.45 4.36
C ARG A 69 -22.49 -19.06 3.88
N VAL A 70 -23.46 -18.22 3.52
CA VAL A 70 -23.22 -16.82 3.12
C VAL A 70 -22.67 -16.02 4.30
N TRP A 71 -23.25 -16.17 5.50
CA TRP A 71 -22.74 -15.51 6.70
C TRP A 71 -21.36 -16.01 7.11
N ARG A 72 -21.05 -17.30 7.00
CA ARG A 72 -19.69 -17.81 7.19
C ARG A 72 -18.72 -17.27 6.16
N ALA A 73 -19.15 -17.13 4.91
CA ALA A 73 -18.32 -16.50 3.89
C ALA A 73 -18.08 -15.02 4.22
N ARG A 74 -19.08 -14.30 4.74
CA ARG A 74 -18.98 -12.88 5.15
C ARG A 74 -18.13 -12.68 6.41
N LEU A 75 -18.36 -13.46 7.46
CA LEU A 75 -17.67 -13.38 8.75
C LEU A 75 -16.27 -14.00 8.69
N GLY A 76 -16.12 -15.05 7.88
CA GLY A 76 -14.85 -15.68 7.53
C GLY A 76 -14.07 -14.90 6.47
N TYR A 77 -14.68 -13.87 5.85
CA TYR A 77 -13.96 -12.85 5.10
C TYR A 77 -13.23 -11.93 6.08
N ASN A 78 -12.32 -12.52 6.85
CA ASN A 78 -11.17 -11.78 7.32
C ASN A 78 -10.44 -11.35 6.05
N GLN A 79 -10.38 -10.04 5.79
CA GLN A 79 -9.27 -9.49 5.03
C GLN A 79 -8.02 -10.11 5.63
N ALA A 80 -7.41 -11.06 4.90
CA ALA A 80 -6.44 -11.99 5.44
C ALA A 80 -5.46 -11.26 6.36
N VAL A 81 -5.53 -11.57 7.66
CA VAL A 81 -4.61 -11.16 8.74
C VAL A 81 -3.49 -10.24 8.23
N LEU A 82 -3.73 -8.94 8.36
CA LEU A 82 -2.88 -7.82 7.92
C LEU A 82 -1.41 -7.85 8.42
N GLY A 83 -1.02 -8.83 9.24
CA GLY A 83 0.30 -8.88 9.90
C GLY A 83 1.34 -9.74 9.17
N ALA A 84 1.04 -11.00 8.83
CA ALA A 84 2.11 -11.97 8.52
C ALA A 84 2.62 -11.91 7.06
N LYS A 85 1.73 -11.68 6.07
CA LYS A 85 2.13 -11.53 4.66
C LYS A 85 2.58 -10.11 4.30
N HIS A 86 2.32 -9.12 5.16
CA HIS A 86 2.77 -7.74 4.98
C HIS A 86 4.22 -7.55 5.39
N GLY A 87 4.67 -8.17 6.49
CA GLY A 87 6.04 -8.02 6.98
C GLY A 87 7.10 -8.32 5.92
N THR A 88 7.00 -9.44 5.21
CA THR A 88 7.95 -9.77 4.14
C THR A 88 7.86 -8.81 2.96
N LYS A 89 6.65 -8.34 2.61
CA LYS A 89 6.46 -7.37 1.51
C LYS A 89 7.03 -6.00 1.87
N LEU A 90 6.92 -5.59 3.13
CA LEU A 90 7.47 -4.35 3.66
C LEU A 90 9.00 -4.37 3.57
N TRP A 91 9.65 -5.47 3.94
CA TRP A 91 11.11 -5.59 3.86
C TRP A 91 11.64 -5.49 2.43
N TYR A 92 10.97 -6.07 1.44
CA TYR A 92 11.35 -5.89 0.04
C TYR A 92 11.20 -4.45 -0.43
N ALA A 93 10.07 -3.81 -0.11
CA ALA A 93 9.84 -2.41 -0.47
C ALA A 93 10.88 -1.50 0.20
N LEU A 94 11.15 -1.70 1.48
CA LEU A 94 12.15 -0.95 2.23
C LEU A 94 13.56 -1.18 1.69
N GLY A 95 13.91 -2.43 1.36
CA GLY A 95 15.20 -2.76 0.74
C GLY A 95 15.39 -2.09 -0.62
N ILE A 96 14.33 -2.03 -1.44
CA ILE A 96 14.36 -1.31 -2.73
C ILE A 96 14.49 0.19 -2.50
N CYS A 97 13.70 0.80 -1.60
CA CYS A 97 13.82 2.22 -1.26
C CYS A 97 15.23 2.56 -0.78
N LEU A 98 15.83 1.70 0.06
CA LEU A 98 17.18 1.87 0.56
C LEU A 98 18.23 1.74 -0.55
N ALA A 99 18.11 0.74 -1.41
CA ALA A 99 19.01 0.54 -2.53
C ALA A 99 18.96 1.72 -3.52
N VAL A 100 17.75 2.14 -3.91
CA VAL A 100 17.54 3.25 -4.84
C VAL A 100 18.01 4.57 -4.20
N GLY A 101 17.66 4.81 -2.94
CA GLY A 101 18.10 6.00 -2.21
C GLY A 101 19.63 6.05 -2.07
N ALA A 102 20.28 4.92 -1.78
CA ALA A 102 21.74 4.83 -1.75
C ALA A 102 22.38 5.07 -3.13
N LEU A 103 21.79 4.53 -4.21
CA LEU A 103 22.27 4.74 -5.57
C LEU A 103 22.10 6.19 -6.04
N VAL A 104 21.13 6.92 -5.51
CA VAL A 104 20.97 8.35 -5.80
C VAL A 104 21.89 9.20 -4.91
N ARG A 105 22.01 8.90 -3.62
CA ARG A 105 22.76 9.73 -2.67
C ARG A 105 24.26 9.50 -2.70
N LEU A 106 24.73 8.26 -2.64
CA LEU A 106 26.16 7.96 -2.46
C LEU A 106 27.02 8.48 -3.61
N PRO A 107 26.64 8.29 -4.90
CA PRO A 107 27.46 8.80 -5.98
C PRO A 107 27.42 10.33 -6.07
N ALA A 108 26.35 10.99 -5.62
CA ALA A 108 26.26 12.45 -5.58
C ALA A 108 27.19 13.12 -4.54
N ILE A 109 27.83 12.33 -3.67
CA ILE A 109 28.90 12.84 -2.79
C ILE A 109 30.23 12.90 -3.56
N VAL A 110 30.42 11.98 -4.51
CA VAL A 110 31.64 11.88 -5.34
C VAL A 110 31.52 12.75 -6.59
N PHE A 111 30.32 12.82 -7.17
CA PHE A 111 29.97 13.62 -8.34
C PHE A 111 29.13 14.81 -7.91
N GLU A 112 29.34 15.98 -8.51
CA GLU A 112 28.58 17.19 -8.18
C GLU A 112 27.06 16.98 -8.34
N GLU A 113 26.29 17.41 -7.34
CA GLU A 113 24.84 17.13 -7.22
C GLU A 113 24.04 17.60 -8.44
N TRP A 114 24.37 18.77 -8.99
CA TRP A 114 23.70 19.35 -10.17
C TRP A 114 23.93 18.52 -11.44
N TRP A 115 25.04 17.78 -11.52
CA TRP A 115 25.35 16.91 -12.64
C TRP A 115 24.67 15.55 -12.48
N TYR A 116 24.73 14.99 -11.26
CA TYR A 116 24.30 13.64 -11.00
C TYR A 116 22.76 13.47 -10.90
N TYR A 117 22.07 14.36 -10.17
CA TYR A 117 20.63 14.18 -9.89
C TYR A 117 19.75 14.20 -11.14
N PRO A 118 19.88 15.15 -12.08
CA PRO A 118 19.04 15.18 -13.29
C PRO A 118 19.28 13.98 -14.20
N ARG A 119 20.49 13.42 -14.16
CA ARG A 119 20.96 12.32 -15.00
C ARG A 119 20.47 10.96 -14.53
N PHE A 120 20.69 10.66 -13.25
CA PHE A 120 20.50 9.31 -12.72
C PHE A 120 19.29 9.19 -11.80
N GLY A 121 18.79 10.30 -11.23
CA GLY A 121 17.64 10.28 -10.32
C GLY A 121 16.40 9.60 -10.92
N PRO A 122 15.86 10.10 -12.05
CA PRO A 122 14.69 9.50 -12.70
C PRO A 122 14.93 8.04 -13.12
N LEU A 123 16.16 7.71 -13.54
CA LEU A 123 16.54 6.36 -13.94
C LEU A 123 16.40 5.38 -12.78
N TRP A 124 17.00 5.69 -11.63
CA TRP A 124 16.97 4.81 -10.47
C TRP A 124 15.57 4.71 -9.87
N ILE A 125 14.79 5.79 -9.85
CA ILE A 125 13.40 5.78 -9.38
C ILE A 125 12.56 4.81 -10.21
N ILE A 126 12.59 4.93 -11.54
CA ILE A 126 11.74 4.11 -12.43
C ILE A 126 12.19 2.64 -12.39
N LEU A 127 13.50 2.38 -12.37
CA LEU A 127 14.03 1.03 -12.22
C LEU A 127 13.69 0.44 -10.85
N GLY A 128 13.64 1.25 -9.78
CA GLY A 128 13.16 0.83 -8.47
C GLY A 128 11.70 0.38 -8.50
N LEU A 129 10.83 1.15 -9.16
CA LEU A 129 9.42 0.77 -9.38
C LEU A 129 9.31 -0.53 -10.18
N ALA A 130 10.09 -0.68 -11.25
CA ALA A 130 10.10 -1.89 -12.06
C ALA A 130 10.61 -3.10 -11.25
N GLY A 131 11.66 -2.90 -10.46
CA GLY A 131 12.24 -3.88 -9.54
C GLY A 131 11.23 -4.39 -8.53
N TYR A 132 10.39 -3.51 -7.97
CA TYR A 132 9.31 -3.92 -7.06
C TYR A 132 8.36 -4.92 -7.71
N PHE A 133 7.92 -4.67 -8.95
CA PHE A 133 7.05 -5.60 -9.68
C PHE A 133 7.76 -6.90 -10.06
N LEU A 134 9.04 -6.83 -10.42
CA LEU A 134 9.88 -7.98 -10.75
C LEU A 134 10.13 -8.91 -9.56
N VAL A 135 10.36 -8.37 -8.36
CA VAL A 135 10.46 -9.18 -7.14
C VAL A 135 9.14 -9.91 -6.87
N ARG A 136 8.01 -9.27 -7.18
CA ARG A 136 6.68 -9.84 -6.96
C ARG A 136 6.30 -10.87 -8.04
N ARG A 137 6.80 -10.69 -9.26
CA ARG A 137 6.53 -11.53 -10.43
C ARG A 137 7.84 -11.70 -11.22
N PRO A 138 8.70 -12.63 -10.80
CA PRO A 138 10.00 -12.79 -11.43
C PRO A 138 9.82 -13.31 -12.86
N ASP A 139 10.37 -12.54 -13.80
CA ASP A 139 10.49 -12.91 -15.20
C ASP A 139 11.94 -12.67 -15.62
N ARG A 140 12.63 -13.74 -16.00
CA ARG A 140 14.06 -13.69 -16.35
C ARG A 140 14.31 -12.80 -17.57
N ALA A 141 13.41 -12.82 -18.56
CA ALA A 141 13.59 -12.01 -19.77
C ALA A 141 13.44 -10.52 -19.45
N LEU A 142 12.44 -10.16 -18.63
CA LEU A 142 12.23 -8.77 -18.21
C LEU A 142 13.34 -8.27 -17.27
N LEU A 143 13.87 -9.14 -16.40
CA LEU A 143 15.05 -8.87 -15.57
C LEU A 143 16.28 -8.57 -16.43
N ILE A 144 16.61 -9.46 -17.38
CA ILE A 144 17.77 -9.27 -18.27
C ILE A 144 17.59 -7.99 -19.10
N THR A 145 16.39 -7.76 -19.63
CA THR A 145 16.07 -6.52 -20.37
C THR A 145 16.27 -5.29 -19.50
N GLY A 146 15.83 -5.34 -18.24
CA GLY A 146 16.01 -4.25 -17.28
C GLY A 146 17.47 -3.94 -16.99
N VAL A 147 18.29 -4.98 -16.77
CA VAL A 147 19.74 -4.83 -16.55
C VAL A 147 20.43 -4.25 -17.78
N ILE A 148 20.12 -4.75 -18.97
CA ILE A 148 20.65 -4.24 -20.23
C ILE A 148 20.25 -2.77 -20.41
N LEU A 149 18.97 -2.45 -20.22
CA LEU A 149 18.44 -1.09 -20.35
C LEU A 149 19.09 -0.14 -19.35
N ALA A 150 19.24 -0.55 -18.09
CA ALA A 150 19.94 0.21 -17.07
C ALA A 150 21.40 0.47 -17.48
N THR A 151 22.11 -0.55 -17.93
CA THR A 151 23.52 -0.43 -18.35
C THR A 151 23.68 0.53 -19.53
N ILE A 152 22.83 0.38 -20.55
CA ILE A 152 22.84 1.26 -21.73
C ILE A 152 22.46 2.69 -21.32
N ALA A 153 21.41 2.87 -20.52
CA ALA A 153 20.95 4.19 -20.10
C ALA A 153 22.01 4.90 -19.23
N THR A 154 22.59 4.20 -18.26
CA THR A 154 23.69 4.73 -17.43
C THR A 154 24.89 5.10 -18.30
N GLY A 155 25.30 4.25 -19.25
CA GLY A 155 26.39 4.55 -20.17
C GLY A 155 26.08 5.76 -21.05
N TYR A 156 24.90 5.79 -21.67
CA TYR A 156 24.44 6.89 -22.52
C TYR A 156 24.42 8.22 -21.77
N VAL A 157 23.83 8.26 -20.58
CA VAL A 157 23.73 9.48 -19.77
C VAL A 157 25.09 9.93 -19.23
N SER A 158 26.00 8.99 -18.96
CA SER A 158 27.38 9.33 -18.56
C SER A 158 28.17 9.98 -19.70
N LEU A 159 27.90 9.57 -20.94
CA LEU A 159 28.54 10.10 -22.16
C LEU A 159 27.94 11.44 -22.62
N LEU A 160 26.81 11.88 -22.07
CA LEU A 160 26.19 13.14 -22.46
C LEU A 160 27.11 14.32 -22.11
N PRO A 161 27.44 15.18 -23.10
CA PRO A 161 28.34 16.30 -22.87
C PRO A 161 27.73 17.28 -21.87
N ALA A 162 28.54 17.71 -20.90
CA ALA A 162 28.26 18.90 -20.11
C ALA A 162 29.18 20.01 -20.61
N THR A 163 28.61 21.12 -21.07
CA THR A 163 29.39 22.26 -21.53
C THR A 163 29.57 23.23 -20.37
N ARG A 164 30.83 23.63 -20.12
CA ARG A 164 31.16 24.66 -19.15
C ARG A 164 31.29 26.00 -19.87
N LEU A 165 30.50 26.99 -19.46
CA LEU A 165 30.56 28.37 -19.95
C LEU A 165 30.85 29.28 -18.76
N GLY A 166 32.12 29.64 -18.58
CA GLY A 166 32.58 30.40 -17.42
C GLY A 166 32.68 29.53 -16.15
N GLU A 167 32.18 30.06 -15.03
CA GLU A 167 32.12 29.33 -13.75
C GLU A 167 30.91 28.38 -13.67
N ASP A 168 29.92 28.58 -14.54
CA ASP A 168 28.66 27.84 -14.52
C ASP A 168 28.63 26.70 -15.55
N TRP A 169 27.94 25.64 -15.17
CA TRP A 169 27.69 24.49 -16.01
C TRP A 169 26.33 24.58 -16.69
N TYR A 170 26.30 24.34 -18.00
CA TYR A 170 25.07 24.40 -18.79
C TYR A 170 24.85 23.12 -19.59
N TYR A 171 23.59 22.74 -19.67
CA TYR A 171 23.12 21.71 -20.58
C TYR A 171 22.74 22.34 -21.91
N THR A 172 23.24 21.78 -23.01
CA THR A 172 22.73 22.12 -24.35
C THR A 172 21.29 21.61 -24.50
N ASP A 173 20.49 22.28 -25.33
CA ASP A 173 19.10 21.89 -25.61
C ASP A 173 18.95 20.42 -26.00
N SER A 174 19.90 19.87 -26.77
CA SER A 174 19.93 18.46 -27.14
C SER A 174 20.07 17.51 -25.94
N VAL A 175 20.86 17.91 -24.93
CA VAL A 175 21.06 17.14 -23.70
C VAL A 175 19.81 17.21 -22.83
N VAL A 176 19.22 18.39 -22.68
CA VAL A 176 17.95 18.56 -21.95
C VAL A 176 16.87 17.69 -22.57
N MET A 177 16.75 17.71 -23.91
CA MET A 177 15.81 16.84 -24.62
C MET A 177 16.08 15.36 -24.34
N ALA A 178 17.34 14.92 -24.43
CA ALA A 178 17.70 13.53 -24.12
C ALA A 178 17.29 13.13 -22.68
N LEU A 179 17.53 14.01 -21.70
CA LEU A 179 17.20 13.76 -20.29
C LEU A 179 15.70 13.74 -20.01
N ILE A 180 14.87 14.48 -20.76
CA ILE A 180 13.41 14.44 -20.62
C ILE A 180 12.83 13.16 -21.26
N HIS A 181 13.38 12.71 -22.37
CA HIS A 181 12.86 11.54 -23.09
C HIS A 181 13.26 10.20 -22.44
N LEU A 182 14.39 10.16 -21.74
CA LEU A 182 14.86 8.94 -21.09
C LEU A 182 13.88 8.40 -20.02
N PRO A 183 13.36 9.20 -19.07
CA PRO A 183 12.31 8.77 -18.14
C PRO A 183 11.09 8.20 -18.85
N ILE A 184 10.65 8.81 -19.97
CA ILE A 184 9.50 8.35 -20.74
C ILE A 184 9.78 6.95 -21.33
N ALA A 185 10.98 6.74 -21.88
CA ALA A 185 11.39 5.43 -22.38
C ALA A 185 11.46 4.37 -21.28
N LEU A 186 12.01 4.71 -20.11
CA LEU A 186 12.03 3.82 -18.93
C LEU A 186 10.61 3.55 -18.41
N TRP A 187 9.70 4.51 -18.53
CA TRP A 187 8.30 4.35 -18.15
C TRP A 187 7.59 3.32 -19.04
N CYS A 188 7.94 3.27 -20.34
CA CYS A 188 7.48 2.21 -21.24
C CYS A 188 7.96 0.84 -20.77
N TYR A 189 9.21 0.72 -20.31
CA TYR A 189 9.73 -0.51 -19.72
C TYR A 189 8.97 -0.90 -18.43
N LEU A 190 8.69 0.07 -17.55
CA LEU A 190 7.85 -0.15 -16.37
C LEU A 190 6.46 -0.68 -16.77
N GLY A 191 5.88 -0.15 -17.85
CA GLY A 191 4.65 -0.67 -18.45
C GLY A 191 4.76 -2.13 -18.89
N LEU A 192 5.82 -2.49 -19.62
CA LEU A 192 6.07 -3.88 -20.03
C LEU A 192 6.18 -4.82 -18.82
N VAL A 193 6.91 -4.40 -17.79
CA VAL A 193 7.03 -5.13 -16.52
C VAL A 193 5.69 -5.30 -15.83
N PHE A 194 4.87 -4.25 -15.79
CA PHE A 194 3.57 -4.28 -15.11
C PHE A 194 2.54 -5.16 -15.85
N LEU A 195 2.48 -5.05 -17.18
CA LEU A 195 1.51 -5.79 -18.00
C LEU A 195 1.96 -7.25 -18.26
N GLY A 196 3.26 -7.51 -18.33
CA GLY A 196 3.84 -8.81 -18.66
C GLY A 196 3.27 -9.39 -19.96
N ASN A 197 2.94 -10.68 -19.94
CA ASN A 197 2.41 -11.37 -21.13
C ASN A 197 0.97 -10.93 -21.51
N SER A 198 0.27 -10.20 -20.64
CA SER A 198 -1.11 -9.74 -20.87
C SER A 198 -1.20 -8.36 -21.52
N TRP A 199 -0.12 -7.86 -22.15
CA TRP A 199 -0.09 -6.51 -22.73
C TRP A 199 -1.10 -6.26 -23.86
N ARG A 200 -1.62 -7.33 -24.48
CA ARG A 200 -2.68 -7.26 -25.50
C ARG A 200 -4.10 -7.19 -24.91
N ASP A 201 -4.26 -7.51 -23.62
CA ASP A 201 -5.57 -7.45 -22.95
C ASP A 201 -5.93 -5.99 -22.60
N ALA A 202 -7.09 -5.54 -23.06
CA ALA A 202 -7.63 -4.22 -22.75
C ALA A 202 -7.78 -4.00 -21.23
N ARG A 203 -8.19 -5.04 -20.47
CA ARG A 203 -8.34 -4.93 -19.01
C ARG A 203 -6.99 -4.73 -18.33
N ALA A 204 -5.92 -5.34 -18.84
CA ALA A 204 -4.57 -5.14 -18.32
C ALA A 204 -4.08 -3.71 -18.54
N ARG A 205 -4.34 -3.12 -19.72
CA ARG A 205 -4.00 -1.72 -20.03
C ARG A 205 -4.73 -0.73 -19.14
N VAL A 206 -6.04 -0.94 -18.91
CA VAL A 206 -6.83 -0.11 -17.99
C VAL A 206 -6.28 -0.19 -16.56
N ARG A 207 -5.85 -1.37 -16.09
CA ARG A 207 -5.20 -1.51 -14.78
C ARG A 207 -3.90 -0.70 -14.67
N PHE A 208 -3.09 -0.68 -15.73
CA PHE A 208 -1.86 0.11 -15.75
C PHE A 208 -2.18 1.61 -15.73
N LEU A 209 -3.15 2.07 -16.54
CA LEU A 209 -3.56 3.47 -16.53
C LEU A 209 -4.06 3.91 -15.14
N ARG A 210 -4.87 3.08 -14.49
CA ARG A 210 -5.33 3.32 -13.11
C ARG A 210 -4.19 3.36 -12.12
N TYR A 211 -3.21 2.45 -12.25
CA TYR A 211 -2.01 2.44 -11.40
C TYR A 211 -1.23 3.76 -11.53
N ASN A 212 -1.04 4.27 -12.74
CA ASN A 212 -0.35 5.55 -12.96
C ASN A 212 -1.08 6.72 -12.29
N GLY A 213 -2.41 6.78 -12.44
CA GLY A 213 -3.23 7.80 -11.78
C GLY A 213 -3.09 7.76 -10.26
N GLU A 214 -3.17 6.56 -9.68
CA GLU A 214 -3.03 6.42 -8.23
C GLU A 214 -1.60 6.71 -7.74
N LEU A 215 -0.59 6.31 -8.50
CA LEU A 215 0.81 6.61 -8.18
C LEU A 215 1.03 8.13 -8.08
N VAL A 216 0.48 8.91 -9.03
CA VAL A 216 0.57 10.37 -9.00
C VAL A 216 -0.13 10.95 -7.78
N ILE A 217 -1.33 10.48 -7.46
CA ILE A 217 -2.10 10.95 -6.30
C ILE A 217 -1.35 10.65 -5.01
N LEU A 218 -0.94 9.38 -4.80
CA LEU A 218 -0.25 8.95 -3.59
C LEU A 218 1.12 9.60 -3.44
N THR A 219 1.90 9.69 -4.52
CA THR A 219 3.21 10.36 -4.50
C THR A 219 3.06 11.84 -4.15
N SER A 220 2.05 12.52 -4.72
CA SER A 220 1.78 13.93 -4.41
C SER A 220 1.38 14.12 -2.96
N VAL A 221 0.43 13.33 -2.45
CA VAL A 221 -0.08 13.47 -1.09
C VAL A 221 0.99 13.12 -0.05
N VAL A 222 1.72 12.02 -0.26
CA VAL A 222 2.83 11.63 0.64
C VAL A 222 4.00 12.61 0.51
N GLY A 223 4.32 13.09 -0.69
CA GLY A 223 5.36 14.09 -0.90
C GLY A 223 5.06 15.41 -0.19
N LEU A 224 3.84 15.93 -0.34
CA LEU A 224 3.40 17.14 0.37
C LEU A 224 3.40 16.95 1.89
N GLY A 225 2.91 15.82 2.39
CA GLY A 225 3.00 15.51 3.82
C GLY A 225 4.45 15.42 4.31
N GLY A 226 5.36 14.87 3.50
CA GLY A 226 6.79 14.79 3.79
C GLY A 226 7.46 16.16 3.82
N LEU A 227 7.06 17.09 2.94
CA LEU A 227 7.51 18.48 2.99
C LEU A 227 7.05 19.19 4.26
N VAL A 228 5.78 19.01 4.65
CA VAL A 228 5.24 19.58 5.91
C VAL A 228 5.98 19.00 7.12
N LEU A 229 6.18 17.67 7.16
CA LEU A 229 6.95 17.00 8.22
C LEU A 229 8.39 17.52 8.28
N SER A 230 9.03 17.70 7.13
CA SER A 230 10.40 18.23 7.04
C SER A 230 10.47 19.66 7.57
N GLY A 231 9.54 20.53 7.15
CA GLY A 231 9.46 21.90 7.65
C GLY A 231 9.23 21.97 9.16
N LEU A 232 8.38 21.10 9.69
CA LEU A 232 8.17 21.00 11.14
C LEU A 232 9.43 20.50 11.86
N THR A 233 10.13 19.52 11.30
CA THR A 233 11.39 19.02 11.86
C THR A 233 12.42 20.14 11.94
N LEU A 234 12.64 20.87 10.84
CA LEU A 234 13.56 22.00 10.81
C LEU A 234 13.18 23.07 11.83
N ALA A 235 11.89 23.42 11.92
CA ALA A 235 11.40 24.42 12.88
C ALA A 235 11.63 24.00 14.34
N LEU A 236 11.44 22.71 14.68
CA LEU A 236 11.69 22.20 16.02
C LEU A 236 13.19 22.25 16.38
N PHE A 237 14.07 21.84 15.46
CA PHE A 237 15.51 21.88 15.70
C PHE A 237 16.07 23.30 15.77
N GLN A 238 15.52 24.23 15.00
CA GLN A 238 15.86 25.65 15.12
C GLN A 238 15.49 26.22 16.49
N LEU A 239 14.47 25.69 17.17
CA LEU A 239 14.06 26.14 18.50
C LEU A 239 15.09 25.80 19.61
N ILE A 240 15.95 24.81 19.35
CA ILE A 240 17.08 24.43 20.20
C ILE A 240 18.41 24.93 19.60
N ASP A 241 18.37 26.01 18.80
CA ASP A 241 19.53 26.64 18.15
C ASP A 241 20.38 25.70 17.26
N LEU A 242 19.83 24.55 16.84
CA LEU A 242 20.49 23.62 15.93
C LEU A 242 20.04 23.85 14.49
N ASN A 243 20.92 24.44 13.68
CA ASN A 243 20.70 24.55 12.24
C ASN A 243 21.10 23.25 11.52
N ILE A 244 20.13 22.36 11.30
CA ILE A 244 20.33 21.07 10.62
C ILE A 244 20.04 21.13 9.12
N GLU A 245 19.67 22.28 8.57
CA GLU A 245 19.15 22.41 7.19
C GLU A 245 20.13 21.88 6.13
N GLU A 246 21.38 22.31 6.20
CA GLU A 246 22.44 21.96 5.26
C GLU A 246 22.75 20.46 5.25
N TRP A 247 22.54 19.78 6.38
CA TRP A 247 22.70 18.34 6.47
C TRP A 247 21.40 17.60 6.10
N TYR A 248 20.24 18.14 6.47
CA TYR A 248 18.95 17.48 6.34
C TYR A 248 18.52 17.34 4.87
N PHE A 249 18.56 18.41 4.08
CA PHE A 249 18.05 18.36 2.70
C PHE A 249 18.84 17.42 1.79
N PRO A 250 20.18 17.49 1.73
CA PRO A 250 20.96 16.62 0.85
C PRO A 250 20.89 15.15 1.27
N ASN A 251 20.74 14.85 2.57
CA ASN A 251 20.73 13.48 3.07
C ASN A 251 19.30 12.92 3.18
N VAL A 252 18.49 13.46 4.08
CA VAL A 252 17.14 12.95 4.37
C VAL A 252 16.16 13.39 3.28
N GLY A 253 16.19 14.66 2.89
CA GLY A 253 15.27 15.23 1.90
C GLY A 253 15.32 14.50 0.56
N VAL A 254 16.51 14.39 -0.04
CA VAL A 254 16.72 13.68 -1.32
C VAL A 254 16.34 12.20 -1.20
N PHE A 255 16.77 11.54 -0.12
CA PHE A 255 16.49 10.12 0.08
C PHE A 255 14.99 9.86 0.20
N CYS A 256 14.28 10.69 0.97
CA CYS A 256 12.82 10.64 1.07
C CYS A 256 12.17 10.90 -0.29
N ALA A 257 12.57 11.94 -1.02
CA ALA A 257 11.99 12.28 -2.32
C ALA A 257 12.04 11.11 -3.32
N VAL A 258 13.17 10.38 -3.33
CA VAL A 258 13.38 9.19 -4.18
C VAL A 258 12.57 7.99 -3.69
N ALA A 259 12.43 7.84 -2.37
CA ALA A 259 11.69 6.73 -1.76
C ALA A 259 10.17 6.87 -1.89
N VAL A 260 9.62 8.09 -2.01
CA VAL A 260 8.16 8.32 -2.03
C VAL A 260 7.45 7.56 -3.16
N PRO A 261 7.87 7.63 -4.45
CA PRO A 261 7.20 6.89 -5.52
C PRO A 261 7.23 5.37 -5.31
N VAL A 262 8.35 4.81 -4.85
CA VAL A 262 8.49 3.37 -4.58
C VAL A 262 7.59 2.97 -3.40
N GLY A 263 7.61 3.76 -2.32
CA GLY A 263 6.75 3.56 -1.15
C GLY A 263 5.27 3.67 -1.49
N ALA A 264 4.88 4.60 -2.36
CA ALA A 264 3.52 4.74 -2.87
C ALA A 264 3.06 3.51 -3.65
N THR A 265 3.92 2.94 -4.50
CA THR A 265 3.65 1.67 -5.20
C THR A 265 3.42 0.51 -4.22
N TYR A 266 4.25 0.40 -3.18
CA TYR A 266 4.06 -0.61 -2.14
C TYR A 266 2.74 -0.42 -1.40
N LEU A 267 2.46 0.81 -0.97
CA LEU A 267 1.28 1.15 -0.21
C LEU A 267 0.00 0.83 -1.00
N PHE A 268 -0.04 1.20 -2.27
CA PHE A 268 -1.13 0.87 -3.18
C PHE A 268 -1.36 -0.64 -3.36
N ASP A 269 -0.29 -1.41 -3.62
CA ASP A 269 -0.41 -2.81 -4.04
C ASP A 269 -0.34 -3.82 -2.87
N ALA A 270 0.13 -3.43 -1.70
CA ALA A 270 0.19 -4.28 -0.51
C ALA A 270 -0.84 -3.87 0.55
N VAL A 271 -0.91 -2.59 0.91
CA VAL A 271 -1.73 -2.11 2.04
C VAL A 271 -3.17 -1.82 1.63
N LEU A 272 -3.39 -1.26 0.44
CA LEU A 272 -4.72 -0.82 0.03
C LEU A 272 -5.48 -1.86 -0.80
N ASP A 273 -4.85 -3.00 -1.12
CA ASP A 273 -5.38 -3.98 -2.08
C ASP A 273 -5.91 -3.29 -3.36
N ARG A 274 -5.15 -2.29 -3.83
CA ARG A 274 -5.47 -1.47 -5.00
C ARG A 274 -6.75 -0.64 -4.87
N ARG A 275 -7.29 -0.44 -3.68
CA ARG A 275 -8.36 0.54 -3.42
C ARG A 275 -7.78 1.94 -3.24
N THR A 276 -8.60 2.96 -3.37
CA THR A 276 -8.22 4.37 -3.19
C THR A 276 -8.66 4.82 -1.81
N ALA A 277 -7.76 4.81 -0.83
CA ALA A 277 -8.05 5.14 0.56
C ALA A 277 -6.94 6.03 1.13
N ILE A 278 -7.01 7.32 0.81
CA ILE A 278 -5.94 8.29 1.08
C ILE A 278 -5.75 8.56 2.58
N ALA A 279 -6.83 8.62 3.37
CA ALA A 279 -6.72 8.92 4.80
C ALA A 279 -6.04 7.79 5.61
N PRO A 280 -6.42 6.50 5.46
CA PRO A 280 -5.70 5.41 6.11
C PRO A 280 -4.23 5.30 5.70
N VAL A 281 -3.91 5.60 4.44
CA VAL A 281 -2.55 5.69 3.89
C VAL A 281 -1.70 6.66 4.67
N LEU A 282 -2.17 7.91 4.76
CA LEU A 282 -1.46 8.99 5.42
C LEU A 282 -1.19 8.62 6.88
N ALA A 283 -2.20 8.11 7.59
CA ALA A 283 -2.04 7.71 8.98
C ALA A 283 -0.96 6.64 9.17
N HIS A 284 -0.92 5.60 8.32
CA HIS A 284 0.07 4.52 8.44
C HIS A 284 1.51 4.96 8.13
N VAL A 285 1.68 5.90 7.20
CA VAL A 285 3.01 6.40 6.82
C VAL A 285 3.51 7.45 7.81
N PHE A 286 2.66 8.42 8.14
CA PHE A 286 3.07 9.58 8.93
C PHE A 286 3.10 9.29 10.43
N ALA A 287 2.21 8.48 11.00
CA ALA A 287 2.22 8.18 12.43
C ALA A 287 3.59 7.67 12.94
N PRO A 288 4.23 6.65 12.32
CA PRO A 288 5.55 6.21 12.77
C PRO A 288 6.66 7.23 12.49
N LEU A 289 6.57 8.00 11.41
CA LEU A 289 7.56 9.04 11.08
C LEU A 289 7.52 10.20 12.10
N PHE A 290 6.32 10.68 12.45
CA PHE A 290 6.15 11.69 13.49
C PHE A 290 6.66 11.19 14.83
N LEU A 291 6.42 9.91 15.17
CA LEU A 291 6.96 9.32 16.40
C LEU A 291 8.50 9.36 16.40
N ILE A 292 9.15 8.91 15.33
CA ILE A 292 10.62 8.93 15.20
C ILE A 292 11.15 10.37 15.33
N MET A 293 10.51 11.32 14.64
CA MET A 293 10.88 12.74 14.71
C MET A 293 10.81 13.27 16.15
N ILE A 294 9.68 13.05 16.84
CA ILE A 294 9.48 13.53 18.23
C ILE A 294 10.48 12.89 19.17
N VAL A 295 10.70 11.56 19.08
CA VAL A 295 11.66 10.86 19.94
C VAL A 295 13.08 11.37 19.69
N THR A 296 13.48 11.54 18.43
CA THR A 296 14.81 12.05 18.08
C THR A 296 15.01 13.47 18.60
N TYR A 297 14.03 14.34 18.40
CA TYR A 297 14.05 15.71 18.93
C TYR A 297 14.17 15.71 20.45
N LEU A 298 13.37 14.90 21.15
CA LEU A 298 13.36 14.85 22.61
C LEU A 298 14.71 14.36 23.18
N VAL A 299 15.31 13.34 22.57
CA VAL A 299 16.63 12.84 22.97
C VAL A 299 17.70 13.92 22.84
N ILE A 300 17.69 14.67 21.73
CA ILE A 300 18.68 15.72 21.48
C ILE A 300 18.45 16.92 22.40
N ALA A 301 17.20 17.35 22.56
CA ALA A 301 16.84 18.45 23.44
C ALA A 301 17.21 18.16 24.91
N PHE A 302 17.03 16.93 25.38
CA PHE A 302 17.49 16.54 26.73
C PHE A 302 19.02 16.48 26.85
N ALA A 303 19.72 16.06 25.81
CA ALA A 303 21.19 16.04 25.81
C ALA A 303 21.77 17.45 25.87
N GLU A 304 21.17 18.42 25.16
CA GLU A 304 21.58 19.82 25.25
C GLU A 304 21.18 20.48 26.57
N GLY A 305 19.96 20.23 27.07
CA GLY A 305 19.50 20.79 28.35
C GLY A 305 20.21 20.25 29.60
N ALA A 306 21.06 19.22 29.43
CA ALA A 306 21.88 18.66 30.50
C ALA A 306 23.31 19.25 30.59
N ASN A 307 23.71 20.08 29.61
CA ASN A 307 24.97 20.85 29.60
C ASN A 307 24.72 22.32 29.92
#